data_AF-A0AA42YCB0-F1
#
_entry.id   AF-A0AA42YCB0-F1
#
_cell.length_a   1.000
_cell.length_b   1.000
_cell.length_c   1.000
_cell.angle_alpha   90.00
_cell.angle_beta   90.00
_cell.angle_gamma   90.00
#
_symmetry.space_group_name_H-M   'P 1'
#
loop_
_entity.id
_entity.type
_entity.pdbx_description
1 polymer ?
#
loop_
_entity_poly.entity_id
_entity_poly.type
_entity_poly.pdbx_seq_one_letter_code
_entity_poly.pdbx_strand_id
1 'polypeptide(L)' 'DRAMPGPVNIVLLMNFSSDVIQRVTSLNMAIHGATGGVMDAHADKLVRDGIIWTHLAGDSTQRLKVILRLAR' A
#
# COMPACT_ATOMS: atom_id res chain seq x y z
N ASP A 1 2.59 8.05 30.17
CA ASP A 1 1.92 7.07 29.32
C ASP A 1 2.73 6.80 28.03
N ARG A 2 3.92 6.19 28.15
CA ARG A 2 4.74 5.84 26.97
C ARG A 2 4.38 4.42 26.57
N ALA A 3 3.54 4.28 25.54
CA ALA A 3 3.28 3.00 24.90
C ALA A 3 4.62 2.38 24.47
N MET A 4 4.81 1.10 24.79
CA MET A 4 5.94 0.31 24.31
C MET A 4 6.04 0.43 22.78
N PRO A 5 7.23 0.63 22.20
CA PRO A 5 7.37 0.64 20.75
C PRO A 5 6.90 -0.71 20.21
N GLY A 6 5.75 -0.74 19.53
CA GLY A 6 5.26 -1.96 18.88
C GLY A 6 6.34 -2.54 17.95
N PRO A 7 6.38 -3.86 17.71
CA PRO A 7 7.49 -4.53 17.05
C PRO A 7 7.85 -3.89 15.69
N VAL A 8 9.13 -3.66 15.42
CA VAL A 8 9.62 -3.05 14.15
C VAL A 8 9.14 -3.84 12.93
N ASN A 9 9.08 -5.18 13.06
CA ASN A 9 8.60 -6.09 12.02
C ASN A 9 7.19 -5.75 11.52
N ILE A 10 6.27 -5.29 12.39
CA ILE A 10 4.90 -5.00 11.95
C ILE A 10 4.84 -3.77 11.05
N VAL A 11 5.67 -2.76 11.30
CA VAL A 11 5.68 -1.54 10.49
C VAL A 11 6.36 -1.79 9.14
N LEU A 12 7.42 -2.61 9.12
CA LEU A 12 8.04 -3.07 7.88
C LEU A 12 7.06 -3.90 7.03
N LEU A 13 6.32 -4.81 7.66
CA LEU A 13 5.30 -5.63 6.99
C LEU A 13 4.19 -4.76 6.37
N MET A 14 3.71 -3.76 7.10
CA MET A 14 2.65 -2.88 6.60
C MET A 14 3.12 -2.00 5.43
N ASN A 15 4.36 -1.49 5.47
CA ASN A 15 4.96 -0.77 4.36
C ASN A 15 5.08 -1.68 3.13
N PHE A 16 5.64 -2.88 3.30
CA PHE A 16 5.78 -3.85 2.21
C PHE A 16 4.43 -4.25 1.61
N SER A 17 3.43 -4.52 2.46
CA SER A 17 2.09 -4.88 2.02
C SER A 17 1.44 -3.76 1.22
N SER A 18 1.65 -2.50 1.62
CA SER A 18 1.14 -1.33 0.89
C SER A 18 1.74 -1.22 -0.50
N ASP A 19 3.06 -1.39 -0.63
CA ASP A 19 3.75 -1.41 -1.93
C ASP A 19 3.24 -2.54 -2.84
N VAL A 20 3.08 -3.75 -2.29
CA VAL A 20 2.57 -4.91 -3.03
C VAL A 20 1.15 -4.66 -3.52
N ILE A 21 0.26 -4.16 -2.66
CA ILE A 21 -1.14 -3.88 -3.02
C ILE A 21 -1.20 -2.86 -4.16
N GLN A 22 -0.53 -1.72 -4.04
CA GLN A 22 -0.55 -0.69 -5.09
C GLN A 22 0.04 -1.24 -6.40
N ARG A 23 1.14 -1.99 -6.34
CA ARG A 23 1.79 -2.54 -7.53
C ARG A 23 0.93 -3.60 -8.23
N VAL A 24 0.39 -4.56 -7.49
CA VAL A 24 -0.41 -5.66 -8.06
C VAL A 24 -1.71 -5.14 -8.64
N THR A 25 -2.39 -4.22 -7.95
CA THR A 25 -3.65 -3.63 -8.46
C THR A 25 -3.41 -2.79 -9.71
N SER A 26 -2.31 -2.02 -9.77
CA SER A 26 -1.92 -1.27 -10.98
C SER A 26 -1.60 -2.20 -12.15
N LEU A 27 -0.87 -3.30 -11.91
CA LEU A 27 -0.59 -4.32 -12.92
C LEU A 27 -1.86 -5.01 -13.42
N ASN A 28 -2.78 -5.33 -12.50
CA ASN A 28 -4.09 -5.88 -12.84
C ASN A 28 -4.83 -4.96 -13.82
N MET A 29 -4.87 -3.65 -13.53
CA MET A 29 -5.46 -2.67 -14.45
C MET A 29 -4.72 -2.58 -15.78
N ALA A 30 -3.39 -2.65 -15.79
CA ALA A 30 -2.64 -2.67 -17.05
C ALA A 30 -3.00 -3.89 -17.93
N ILE A 31 -3.14 -5.08 -17.33
CA ILE A 31 -3.54 -6.30 -18.04
C ILE A 31 -4.96 -6.16 -18.60
N HIS A 32 -5.91 -5.67 -17.79
CA HIS A 32 -7.30 -5.49 -18.22
C HIS A 32 -7.52 -4.29 -19.16
N GLY A 33 -6.61 -3.31 -19.17
CA GLY A 33 -6.63 -2.16 -20.08
C GLY A 33 -5.89 -2.39 -21.40
N ALA A 34 -5.00 -3.38 -21.47
CA ALA A 34 -4.19 -3.67 -22.67
C ALA A 34 -4.99 -4.28 -23.83
N THR A 35 -6.23 -4.71 -23.63
CA THR A 35 -7.06 -5.35 -24.66
C THR A 35 -7.78 -4.36 -25.59
N GLY A 36 -7.45 -3.06 -25.54
CA GLY A 36 -7.95 -2.05 -26.49
C GLY A 36 -9.44 -1.72 -26.37
N GLY A 37 -10.10 -2.14 -25.28
CA GLY A 37 -11.51 -1.87 -24.99
C GLY A 37 -11.74 -0.85 -23.88
N VAL A 38 -13.01 -0.71 -23.46
CA VAL A 38 -13.39 0.09 -22.29
C VAL A 38 -12.74 -0.50 -21.02
N MET A 39 -12.18 0.36 -20.17
CA MET A 39 -11.57 0.02 -18.89
C MET A 39 -12.49 -0.92 -18.08
N ASP A 40 -11.99 -2.09 -17.66
CA ASP A 40 -12.76 -3.02 -16.81
C ASP A 40 -13.12 -2.34 -15.48
N ALA A 41 -14.42 -2.23 -15.20
CA ALA A 41 -14.93 -1.47 -14.06
C ALA A 41 -14.51 -2.08 -12.71
N HIS A 42 -14.29 -3.39 -12.64
CA HIS A 42 -13.83 -4.05 -11.42
C HIS A 42 -12.33 -3.82 -11.20
N ALA A 43 -11.52 -3.89 -12.25
CA ALA A 43 -10.10 -3.58 -12.18
C ALA A 43 -9.86 -2.11 -11.78
N ASP A 44 -10.62 -1.19 -12.36
CA ASP A 44 -10.58 0.24 -12.04
C ASP A 44 -11.01 0.51 -10.59
N LYS A 45 -12.10 -0.12 -10.12
CA LYS A 45 -12.50 -0.06 -8.72
C LYS A 45 -11.41 -0.60 -7.78
N LEU A 46 -10.82 -1.74 -8.12
CA LEU A 46 -9.81 -2.40 -7.28
C LEU A 46 -8.55 -1.54 -7.12
N VAL A 47 -8.10 -0.84 -8.17
CA VAL A 47 -7.00 0.13 -8.07
C VAL A 47 -7.34 1.25 -7.10
N ARG A 48 -8.52 1.86 -7.24
CA ARG A 48 -8.94 2.95 -6.34
C ARG A 48 -9.03 2.50 -4.89
N ASP A 49 -9.62 1.33 -4.65
CA ASP A 49 -9.74 0.76 -3.30
C ASP A 49 -8.33 0.51 -2.71
N GLY A 50 -7.39 -0.01 -3.50
CA GLY A 50 -5.99 -0.20 -3.11
C GLY A 50 -5.27 1.11 -2.74
N ILE A 51 -5.48 2.18 -3.50
CA ILE A 51 -4.92 3.52 -3.19
C ILE A 51 -5.51 4.05 -1.88
N ILE A 52 -6.83 4.00 -1.71
CA ILE A 52 -7.52 4.52 -0.53
C ILE A 52 -7.07 3.76 0.73
N TRP A 53 -7.05 2.43 0.68
CA TRP A 53 -6.69 1.61 1.83
C TRP A 53 -5.25 1.83 2.28
N THR A 54 -4.31 1.88 1.34
CA THR A 54 -2.89 2.11 1.68
C THR A 54 -2.65 3.52 2.21
N HIS A 55 -3.37 4.53 1.69
CA HIS A 55 -3.35 5.87 2.25
C HIS A 55 -3.87 5.90 3.71
N LEU A 56 -5.03 5.28 3.97
CA LEU A 56 -5.64 5.23 5.30
C LEU A 56 -4.81 4.42 6.31
N ALA A 57 -4.05 3.41 5.85
CA ALA A 57 -3.08 2.69 6.67
C ALA A 57 -1.90 3.59 7.12
N GLY A 58 -1.79 4.79 6.57
CA GLY A 58 -0.80 5.79 6.93
C GLY A 58 0.53 5.59 6.23
N ASP A 59 0.54 5.19 4.96
CA ASP A 59 1.71 4.88 4.13
C ASP A 59 2.96 5.74 4.47
N SER A 60 2.92 7.05 4.23
CA SER A 60 4.06 7.94 4.52
C SER A 60 4.44 7.99 6.00
N THR A 61 3.45 7.94 6.91
CA THR A 61 3.70 7.97 8.35
C THR A 61 4.29 6.66 8.87
N GLN A 62 3.93 5.52 8.28
CA GLN A 62 4.49 4.21 8.60
C GLN A 62 5.93 4.08 8.11
N ARG A 63 6.24 4.59 6.92
CA ARG A 63 7.62 4.66 6.41
C ARG A 63 8.53 5.50 7.31
N LEU A 64 8.07 6.69 7.71
CA LEU A 64 8.82 7.56 8.63
C LEU A 64 9.04 6.90 10.00
N LYS A 65 8.05 6.16 10.53
CA LYS A 65 8.20 5.41 11.79
C LYS A 65 9.31 4.38 11.72
N VAL A 66 9.50 3.68 10.60
CA VAL A 66 10.61 2.73 10.42
C VAL A 66 11.95 3.45 10.39
N ILE A 67 12.09 4.54 9.63
CA ILE A 67 13.33 5.31 9.54
C ILE A 67 13.76 5.78 10.93
N LEU A 68 12.83 6.37 11.71
CA LEU A 68 13.11 6.83 13.07
C LEU A 68 13.47 5.70 14.04
N ARG A 69 13.02 4.48 13.79
CA ARG A 69 13.35 3.30 14.62
C ARG A 69 14.69 2.70 14.27
N LEU A 70 15.07 2.71 12.98
CA LEU A 70 16.35 2.19 12.49
C LEU A 70 17.51 3.18 12.67
N ALA A 71 17.22 4.48 12.72
CA ALA A 71 18.21 5.54 12.96
C ALA A 71 18.58 5.70 14.46
N ARG A 72 17.92 4.95 15.34
CA ARG A 72 18.21 4.88 16.78
C ARG A 72 19.08 3.67 17.08
#